data_AF-A0A1A7BX38-F1
#
_entry.id   AF-A0A1A7BX38-F1
#
_cell.length_a   1.000
_cell.length_b   1.000
_cell.length_c   1.000
_cell.angle_alpha   90.00
_cell.angle_beta   90.00
_cell.angle_gamma   90.00
#
_symmetry.space_group_name_H-M   'P 1'
#
loop_
_entity.id
_entity.type
_entity.pdbx_description
1 polymer ?
#
loop_
_entity_poly.entity_id
_entity_poly.type
_entity_poly.pdbx_seq_one_letter_code
_entity_poly.pdbx_strand_id
1 'polypeptide(L)'
;MAWYDKWAVMVIAAAIGMAGYNGIPWCKMGVAEWAYWVGAIGTVCTLIGTIWLATVESRRRRKEQLSLAIVMAIEWSFRLRFIQATLKSIMNTLDVEPGDFNLPDYNQCAKALESIGSWTSADVAPLVVAERDIATNLMVASSNLLGSIPMIRVLDEAVTRGVILHTSDADKAVTNRLAFAHEGLSDAARELVKFLLEHGAITEN
;
A
#
# COMPACT_ATOMS: atom_id res chain seq x y z
N MET A 1 12.65 9.00 -18.28
CA MET A 1 13.67 9.72 -19.08
C MET A 1 13.92 8.91 -20.32
N ALA A 2 13.49 9.43 -21.45
CA ALA A 2 13.73 8.79 -22.73
C ALA A 2 15.24 8.77 -22.98
N TRP A 3 15.74 7.74 -23.65
CA TRP A 3 17.17 7.59 -23.93
C TRP A 3 17.79 8.83 -24.63
N TYR A 4 16.95 9.56 -25.37
CA TYR A 4 17.25 10.78 -26.10
C TYR A 4 17.71 11.94 -25.20
N ASP A 5 17.16 12.06 -23.98
CA ASP A 5 17.46 13.17 -23.06
C ASP A 5 18.94 13.20 -22.66
N LYS A 6 19.57 12.02 -22.53
CA LYS A 6 20.98 11.90 -22.11
C LYS A 6 21.94 12.47 -23.16
N TRP A 7 21.69 12.19 -24.43
CA TRP A 7 22.55 12.65 -25.53
C TRP A 7 22.41 14.14 -25.76
N ALA A 8 21.20 14.69 -25.66
CA ALA A 8 20.96 16.13 -25.75
C ALA A 8 21.74 16.89 -24.67
N VAL A 9 21.73 16.42 -23.42
CA VAL A 9 22.50 17.02 -22.32
C VAL A 9 24.00 16.96 -22.59
N MET A 10 24.52 15.83 -23.10
CA MET A 10 25.94 15.71 -23.46
C MET A 10 26.36 16.70 -24.55
N VAL A 11 25.55 16.87 -25.60
CA VAL A 11 25.86 17.78 -26.71
C VAL A 11 25.85 19.24 -26.25
N ILE A 12 24.86 19.64 -25.44
CA ILE A 12 24.77 21.00 -24.89
C ILE A 12 25.99 21.29 -23.99
N ALA A 13 26.36 20.34 -23.13
CA ALA A 13 27.53 20.49 -22.27
C ALA A 13 28.83 20.63 -23.08
N ALA A 14 29.00 19.83 -24.14
CA ALA A 14 30.16 19.92 -25.03
C ALA A 14 30.22 21.25 -25.78
N ALA A 15 29.09 21.76 -26.26
CA ALA A 15 29.00 23.05 -26.94
C ALA A 15 29.37 24.22 -26.02
N ILE A 16 28.86 24.22 -24.78
CA ILE A 16 29.21 25.22 -23.76
C ILE A 16 30.70 25.14 -23.43
N GLY A 17 31.23 23.92 -23.27
CA GLY A 17 32.66 23.70 -23.01
C GLY A 17 33.56 24.24 -24.13
N MET A 18 33.24 23.95 -25.39
CA MET A 18 33.99 24.46 -26.54
C MET A 18 33.88 25.98 -26.69
N ALA A 19 32.69 26.55 -26.50
CA ALA A 19 32.50 28.01 -26.55
C ALA A 19 33.30 28.73 -25.45
N GLY A 20 33.29 28.18 -24.22
CA GLY A 20 34.10 28.68 -23.12
C GLY A 20 35.60 28.59 -23.41
N TYR A 21 36.07 27.45 -23.92
CA TYR A 21 37.49 27.25 -24.23
C TYR A 21 38.02 28.26 -25.26
N ASN A 22 37.27 28.50 -26.34
CA ASN A 22 37.70 29.43 -27.40
C ASN A 22 37.52 30.91 -27.04
N GLY A 23 36.57 31.24 -26.17
CA GLY A 23 36.27 32.63 -25.78
C GLY A 23 37.21 33.21 -24.73
N ILE A 24 37.91 32.37 -23.95
CA ILE A 24 38.74 32.81 -22.83
C ILE A 24 40.22 32.79 -23.23
N PRO A 25 40.95 33.92 -23.12
CA PRO A 25 42.39 33.97 -23.40
C PRO A 25 43.21 33.36 -22.24
N TRP A 26 43.19 32.03 -22.12
CA TRP A 26 43.83 31.26 -21.02
C TRP A 26 45.29 31.66 -20.76
N CYS A 27 46.04 31.97 -21.82
CA CYS A 27 47.45 32.34 -21.73
C CYS A 27 47.70 33.73 -21.10
N LYS A 28 46.67 34.53 -20.86
CA LYS A 28 46.77 35.90 -20.30
C LYS A 28 46.10 36.06 -18.93
N MET A 29 45.63 34.96 -18.32
CA MET A 29 45.01 35.02 -16.99
C MET A 29 46.06 35.20 -15.90
N GLY A 30 45.83 36.14 -14.99
CA GLY A 30 46.61 36.32 -13.78
C GLY A 30 46.21 35.34 -12.68
N VAL A 31 46.91 35.42 -11.54
CA VAL A 31 46.68 34.55 -10.38
C VAL A 31 45.26 34.71 -9.81
N ALA A 32 44.72 35.94 -9.85
CA ALA A 32 43.38 36.23 -9.34
C ALA A 32 42.29 35.54 -10.18
N GLU A 33 42.40 35.57 -11.50
CA GLU A 33 41.43 34.93 -12.39
C GLU A 33 41.44 33.40 -12.26
N TRP A 34 42.61 32.80 -12.06
CA TRP A 34 42.74 31.38 -11.75
C TRP A 34 42.04 30.99 -10.44
N ALA A 35 42.16 31.83 -9.41
CA ALA A 35 41.47 31.60 -8.14
C ALA A 35 39.94 31.61 -8.30
N TYR A 36 39.40 32.51 -9.13
CA TYR A 36 37.97 32.52 -9.45
C TYR A 36 37.51 31.25 -10.18
N TRP A 37 38.30 30.74 -11.14
CA TRP A 37 37.98 29.49 -11.84
C TRP A 37 37.95 28.28 -10.90
N VAL A 38 38.95 28.17 -10.02
CA VAL A 38 38.99 27.08 -9.03
C VAL A 38 37.78 27.16 -8.09
N GLY A 39 37.41 28.37 -7.66
CA GLY A 39 36.21 28.59 -6.84
C GLY A 39 34.89 28.22 -7.56
N ALA A 40 34.78 28.56 -8.84
CA ALA A 40 33.63 28.24 -9.67
C ALA A 40 33.48 26.72 -9.90
N ILE A 41 34.59 26.03 -10.18
CA ILE A 41 34.60 24.56 -10.31
C ILE A 41 34.21 23.93 -8.96
N GLY A 42 34.76 24.43 -7.85
CA GLY A 42 34.42 23.97 -6.52
C GLY A 42 32.92 24.07 -6.21
N THR A 43 32.28 25.18 -6.56
CA THR A 43 30.83 25.35 -6.38
C THR A 43 30.01 24.42 -7.28
N VAL A 44 30.38 24.24 -8.56
CA VAL A 44 29.70 23.29 -9.46
C VAL A 44 29.86 21.84 -8.96
N CYS A 45 31.06 21.42 -8.57
CA CYS A 45 31.31 20.10 -7.99
C CYS A 45 30.50 19.89 -6.72
N THR A 46 30.38 20.92 -5.87
CA THR A 46 29.55 20.86 -4.66
C THR A 46 28.08 20.63 -5.00
N LEU A 47 27.52 21.35 -5.98
CA LEU A 47 26.13 21.16 -6.44
C LEU A 47 25.89 19.76 -7.03
N ILE A 48 26.82 19.25 -7.83
CA ILE A 48 26.71 17.88 -8.36
C ILE A 48 26.76 16.87 -7.20
N GLY A 49 27.65 17.07 -6.24
CA GLY A 49 27.77 16.24 -5.04
C GLY A 49 26.49 16.20 -4.21
N THR A 50 25.83 17.34 -3.98
CA THR A 50 24.58 17.40 -3.23
C THR A 50 23.43 16.72 -3.97
N ILE A 51 23.30 16.91 -5.28
CA ILE A 51 22.29 16.21 -6.10
C ILE A 51 22.52 14.69 -6.06
N TRP A 52 23.76 14.26 -6.19
CA TRP A 52 24.11 12.83 -6.15
C TRP A 52 23.77 12.23 -4.78
N LEU A 53 24.14 12.90 -3.69
CA LEU A 53 23.85 12.45 -2.33
C LEU A 53 22.33 12.36 -2.08
N ALA A 54 21.56 13.38 -2.50
CA ALA A 54 20.10 13.37 -2.40
C ALA A 54 19.48 12.21 -3.19
N THR A 55 20.01 11.90 -4.38
CA THR A 55 19.54 10.79 -5.21
C THR A 55 19.85 9.44 -4.58
N VAL A 56 21.04 9.27 -3.99
CA VAL A 56 21.43 8.03 -3.29
C VAL A 56 20.55 7.79 -2.08
N GLU A 57 20.29 8.82 -1.28
CA GLU A 57 19.41 8.74 -0.11
C GLU A 57 17.98 8.37 -0.50
N SER A 58 17.44 8.97 -1.57
CA SER A 58 16.11 8.61 -2.10
C SER A 58 16.04 7.14 -2.53
N ARG A 59 17.08 6.64 -3.23
CA ARG A 59 17.16 5.22 -3.61
C ARG A 59 17.27 4.30 -2.39
N ARG A 60 18.03 4.68 -1.37
CA ARG A 60 18.17 3.90 -0.14
C ARG A 60 16.84 3.80 0.60
N ARG A 61 16.16 4.93 0.80
CA ARG A 61 14.83 4.97 1.42
C ARG A 61 13.81 4.13 0.67
N ARG A 62 13.80 4.18 -0.67
CA ARG A 62 12.91 3.33 -1.48
C ARG A 62 13.19 1.84 -1.28
N LYS A 63 14.47 1.43 -1.19
CA LYS A 63 14.84 0.04 -0.90
C LYS A 63 14.42 -0.40 0.51
N GLU A 64 14.62 0.45 1.51
CA GLU A 64 14.21 0.19 2.89
C GLU A 64 12.68 0.04 2.98
N GLN A 65 11.93 0.96 2.36
CA GLN A 65 10.48 0.92 2.28
C GLN A 65 9.97 -0.33 1.54
N LEU A 66 10.60 -0.70 0.42
CA LEU A 66 10.23 -1.91 -0.31
C LEU A 66 10.49 -3.18 0.51
N SER A 67 11.61 -3.24 1.22
CA SER A 67 11.93 -4.38 2.09
C SER A 67 10.89 -4.53 3.19
N LEU A 68 10.49 -3.41 3.82
CA LEU A 68 9.42 -3.39 4.82
C LEU A 68 8.08 -3.83 4.20
N ALA A 69 7.75 -3.36 3.00
CA ALA A 69 6.53 -3.73 2.30
C ALA A 69 6.49 -5.24 1.98
N ILE A 70 7.61 -5.85 1.60
CA ILE A 70 7.71 -7.31 1.35
C ILE A 70 7.46 -8.09 2.65
N VAL A 71 8.12 -7.71 3.75
CA VAL A 71 7.91 -8.36 5.05
C VAL A 71 6.45 -8.26 5.48
N MET A 72 5.85 -7.07 5.35
CA MET A 72 4.42 -6.91 5.65
C MET A 72 3.52 -7.69 4.72
N ALA A 73 3.85 -7.78 3.42
CA ALA A 73 3.04 -8.52 2.47
C ALA A 73 2.99 -10.01 2.82
N ILE A 74 4.11 -10.58 3.30
CA ILE A 74 4.16 -11.97 3.79
C ILE A 74 3.25 -12.13 5.00
N GLU A 75 3.36 -11.27 6.02
CA GLU A 75 2.50 -11.33 7.21
C GLU A 75 1.01 -11.23 6.83
N TRP A 76 0.66 -10.25 6.00
CA TRP A 76 -0.71 -10.05 5.54
C TRP A 76 -1.23 -11.24 4.73
N SER A 77 -0.40 -11.95 3.97
CA SER A 77 -0.84 -13.13 3.22
C SER A 77 -1.39 -14.24 4.13
N PHE A 78 -0.78 -14.45 5.31
CA PHE A 78 -1.28 -15.39 6.31
C PHE A 78 -2.52 -14.85 7.02
N ARG A 79 -2.47 -13.59 7.44
CA ARG A 79 -3.58 -12.94 8.16
C ARG A 79 -4.84 -12.91 7.31
N LEU A 80 -4.75 -12.63 6.01
CA LEU A 80 -5.89 -12.61 5.10
C LEU A 80 -6.59 -13.96 4.98
N ARG A 81 -5.82 -15.06 4.88
CA ARG A 81 -6.42 -16.40 4.84
C ARG A 81 -7.22 -16.70 6.09
N PHE A 82 -6.70 -16.31 7.26
CA PHE A 82 -7.41 -16.45 8.52
C PHE A 82 -8.70 -15.60 8.53
N ILE A 83 -8.61 -14.32 8.19
CA ILE A 83 -9.76 -13.40 8.13
C ILE A 83 -10.82 -13.94 7.17
N GLN A 84 -10.45 -14.40 5.98
CA GLN A 84 -11.37 -14.97 4.99
C GLN A 84 -12.06 -16.22 5.52
N ALA A 85 -11.33 -17.12 6.19
CA ALA A 85 -11.92 -18.32 6.78
C ALA A 85 -12.94 -17.98 7.87
N THR A 86 -12.61 -17.03 8.77
CA THR A 86 -13.52 -16.55 9.81
C THR A 86 -14.73 -15.86 9.21
N LEU A 87 -14.54 -15.00 8.21
CA LEU A 87 -15.62 -14.27 7.55
C LEU A 87 -16.57 -15.22 6.82
N LYS A 88 -16.04 -16.22 6.12
CA LYS A 88 -16.84 -17.27 5.49
C LYS A 88 -17.64 -18.07 6.52
N SER A 89 -17.03 -18.39 7.67
CA SER A 89 -17.75 -19.06 8.76
C SER A 89 -18.91 -18.21 9.28
N ILE A 90 -18.70 -16.91 9.48
CA ILE A 90 -19.76 -15.98 9.93
C ILE A 90 -20.87 -15.88 8.89
N MET A 91 -20.52 -15.74 7.61
CA MET A 91 -21.50 -15.69 6.52
C MET A 91 -22.35 -16.95 6.47
N ASN A 92 -21.74 -18.14 6.62
CA ASN A 92 -22.48 -19.40 6.68
C ASN A 92 -23.39 -19.49 7.92
N THR A 93 -22.99 -18.93 9.05
CA THR A 93 -23.83 -18.88 10.27
C THR A 93 -25.02 -17.92 10.10
N LEU A 94 -24.86 -16.86 9.32
CA LEU A 94 -25.92 -15.88 9.04
C LEU A 94 -26.85 -16.33 7.90
N ASP A 95 -26.39 -17.21 7.02
CA ASP A 95 -27.16 -17.78 5.91
C ASP A 95 -28.07 -18.92 6.40
N VAL A 96 -29.04 -18.57 7.24
CA VAL A 96 -30.03 -19.52 7.77
C VAL A 96 -31.22 -19.61 6.83
N GLU A 97 -31.56 -20.83 6.42
CA GLU A 97 -32.71 -21.07 5.54
C GLU A 97 -34.02 -20.62 6.22
N PRO A 98 -34.95 -20.02 5.46
CA PRO A 98 -36.25 -19.65 6.01
C PRO A 98 -36.97 -20.89 6.56
N GLY A 99 -37.14 -20.96 7.88
CA GLY A 99 -37.83 -22.06 8.56
C GLY A 99 -36.95 -22.90 9.48
N ASP A 100 -35.63 -22.67 9.53
CA ASP A 100 -34.81 -23.19 10.63
C ASP A 100 -35.07 -22.35 11.90
N PHE A 101 -35.28 -23.03 13.02
CA PHE A 101 -35.51 -22.41 14.32
C PHE A 101 -34.21 -22.13 15.08
N ASN A 102 -33.07 -22.61 14.58
CA ASN A 102 -31.76 -22.29 15.14
C ASN A 102 -31.37 -20.86 14.76
N LEU A 103 -31.66 -19.93 15.65
CA LEU A 103 -31.24 -18.54 15.50
C LEU A 103 -29.70 -18.45 15.48
N PRO A 104 -29.11 -17.66 14.57
CA PRO A 104 -27.68 -17.37 14.60
C PRO A 104 -27.26 -16.79 15.95
N ASP A 105 -26.10 -17.19 16.46
CA ASP A 105 -25.47 -16.51 17.60
C ASP A 105 -24.81 -15.20 17.10
N TYR A 106 -25.63 -14.15 17.00
CA TYR A 106 -25.20 -12.83 16.52
C TYR A 106 -24.11 -12.22 17.41
N ASN A 107 -24.17 -12.43 18.73
CA ASN A 107 -23.13 -11.98 19.66
C ASN A 107 -21.78 -12.66 19.39
N GLN A 108 -21.77 -13.97 19.13
CA GLN A 108 -20.55 -14.68 18.76
C GLN A 108 -20.00 -14.16 17.41
N CYS A 109 -20.87 -13.90 16.44
CA CYS A 109 -20.48 -13.31 15.15
C CYS A 109 -19.86 -11.92 15.32
N ALA A 110 -20.45 -11.06 16.15
CA ALA A 110 -19.93 -9.73 16.43
C ALA A 110 -18.54 -9.79 17.09
N LYS A 111 -18.35 -10.66 18.09
CA LYS A 111 -17.04 -10.87 18.74
C LYS A 111 -15.98 -11.40 17.77
N ALA A 112 -16.38 -12.32 16.89
CA ALA A 112 -15.48 -12.83 15.85
C ALA A 112 -15.07 -11.71 14.88
N LEU A 113 -16.01 -10.86 14.45
CA LEU A 113 -15.72 -9.68 13.63
C LEU A 113 -14.81 -8.66 14.32
N GLU A 114 -15.00 -8.41 15.62
CA GLU A 114 -14.14 -7.53 16.41
C GLU A 114 -12.70 -8.06 16.50
N SER A 115 -12.54 -9.38 16.64
CA SER A 115 -11.21 -9.99 16.71
C SER A 115 -10.43 -9.83 15.40
N ILE A 116 -11.10 -9.94 14.26
CA ILE A 116 -10.47 -9.83 12.95
C ILE A 116 -10.24 -8.37 12.55
N GLY A 117 -11.22 -7.48 12.75
CA GLY A 117 -11.24 -6.09 12.26
C GLY A 117 -10.32 -5.09 12.99
N SER A 118 -9.36 -5.58 13.76
CA SER A 118 -8.52 -4.78 14.67
C SER A 118 -7.35 -4.05 14.01
N TRP A 119 -7.25 -4.01 12.68
CA TRP A 119 -6.12 -3.36 12.01
C TRP A 119 -6.37 -1.88 11.69
N THR A 120 -5.28 -1.12 11.72
CA THR A 120 -5.24 0.33 11.55
C THR A 120 -4.58 0.72 10.22
N SER A 121 -4.66 2.01 9.86
CA SER A 121 -3.93 2.53 8.70
C SER A 121 -2.41 2.40 8.85
N ALA A 122 -1.88 2.34 10.07
CA ALA A 122 -0.45 2.15 10.31
C ALA A 122 0.03 0.75 9.89
N ASP A 123 -0.80 -0.28 10.08
CA ASP A 123 -0.47 -1.67 9.73
C ASP A 123 -0.45 -1.91 8.21
N VAL A 124 -1.15 -1.05 7.46
CA VAL A 124 -1.30 -1.14 6.01
C VAL A 124 -0.44 -0.11 5.27
N ALA A 125 0.01 0.96 5.96
CA ALA A 125 0.83 2.01 5.37
C ALA A 125 2.08 1.53 4.61
N PRO A 126 2.83 0.51 5.09
CA PRO A 126 3.98 -0.01 4.34
C PRO A 126 3.60 -0.59 2.96
N LEU A 127 2.38 -1.09 2.80
CA LEU A 127 1.89 -1.67 1.55
C LEU A 127 1.50 -0.62 0.50
N VAL A 128 1.46 0.67 0.84
CA VAL A 128 1.20 1.76 -0.12
C VAL A 128 2.28 1.83 -1.21
N VAL A 129 3.48 1.32 -0.91
CA VAL A 129 4.59 1.24 -1.88
C VAL A 129 4.34 0.18 -2.94
N ALA A 130 3.46 -0.79 -2.68
CA ALA A 130 3.03 -1.75 -3.69
C ALA A 130 1.98 -1.08 -4.59
N GLU A 131 2.31 -0.89 -5.87
CA GLU A 131 1.55 -0.12 -6.88
C GLU A 131 0.19 -0.74 -7.27
N ARG A 132 -0.36 -1.69 -6.50
CA ARG A 132 -1.49 -2.58 -6.85
C ARG A 132 -2.76 -2.37 -6.01
N ASP A 133 -2.98 -1.16 -5.47
CA ASP A 133 -4.15 -0.81 -4.64
C ASP A 133 -4.40 -1.72 -3.43
N ILE A 134 -3.41 -2.53 -3.02
CA ILE A 134 -3.52 -3.50 -1.92
C ILE A 134 -3.95 -2.78 -0.64
N ALA A 135 -3.27 -1.68 -0.32
CA ALA A 135 -3.56 -0.90 0.86
C ALA A 135 -4.99 -0.34 0.85
N THR A 136 -5.44 0.16 -0.30
CA THR A 136 -6.79 0.70 -0.49
C THR A 136 -7.84 -0.38 -0.27
N ASN A 137 -7.69 -1.55 -0.89
CA ASN A 137 -8.63 -2.67 -0.76
C ASN A 137 -8.73 -3.17 0.69
N LEU A 138 -7.59 -3.28 1.39
CA LEU A 138 -7.56 -3.66 2.81
C LEU A 138 -8.27 -2.64 3.70
N MET A 139 -8.10 -1.35 3.44
CA MET A 139 -8.76 -0.29 4.21
C MET A 139 -10.27 -0.23 3.94
N VAL A 140 -10.69 -0.41 2.69
CA VAL A 140 -12.12 -0.49 2.32
C VAL A 140 -12.78 -1.71 2.96
N ALA A 141 -12.13 -2.87 2.90
CA ALA A 141 -12.61 -4.08 3.56
C ALA A 141 -12.73 -3.88 5.08
N SER A 142 -11.73 -3.27 5.72
CA SER A 142 -11.76 -2.93 7.14
C SER A 142 -12.96 -2.06 7.51
N SER A 143 -13.17 -0.97 6.76
CA SER A 143 -14.28 -0.06 6.99
C SER A 143 -15.64 -0.76 6.88
N ASN A 144 -15.78 -1.72 5.97
CA ASN A 144 -17.01 -2.50 5.80
C ASN A 144 -17.21 -3.52 6.93
N LEU A 145 -16.13 -4.19 7.38
CA LEU A 145 -16.19 -5.10 8.52
C LEU A 145 -16.57 -4.35 9.80
N LEU A 146 -15.87 -3.25 10.11
CA LEU A 146 -16.15 -2.42 11.28
C LEU A 146 -17.56 -1.83 11.24
N GLY A 147 -18.02 -1.41 10.05
CA GLY A 147 -19.38 -0.92 9.85
C GLY A 147 -20.47 -1.97 10.01
N SER A 148 -20.13 -3.27 9.92
CA SER A 148 -21.08 -4.39 10.06
C SER A 148 -21.28 -4.80 11.52
N ILE A 149 -20.29 -4.57 12.39
CA ILE A 149 -20.36 -4.88 13.84
C ILE A 149 -21.58 -4.25 14.53
N PRO A 150 -21.82 -2.92 14.43
CA PRO A 150 -22.98 -2.32 15.09
C PRO A 150 -24.30 -2.84 14.52
N MET A 151 -24.36 -3.19 13.24
CA MET A 151 -25.57 -3.76 12.63
C MET A 151 -25.90 -5.13 13.24
N ILE A 152 -24.89 -6.00 13.39
CA ILE A 152 -25.06 -7.33 14.00
C ILE A 152 -25.45 -7.21 15.47
N ARG A 153 -24.91 -6.23 16.21
CA ARG A 153 -25.32 -5.99 17.60
C ARG A 153 -26.76 -5.52 17.75
N VAL A 154 -27.24 -4.68 16.82
CA VAL A 154 -28.65 -4.28 16.79
C VAL A 154 -29.55 -5.49 16.51
N LEU A 155 -29.14 -6.40 15.63
CA LEU A 155 -29.85 -7.66 15.40
C LEU A 155 -29.88 -8.55 16.65
N ASP A 156 -28.72 -8.74 17.30
CA ASP A 156 -28.60 -9.50 18.56
C ASP A 156 -29.55 -8.98 19.65
N GLU A 157 -29.60 -7.65 19.83
CA GLU A 157 -30.48 -7.00 20.80
C GLU A 157 -31.97 -7.16 20.43
N ALA A 158 -32.31 -7.04 19.15
CA ALA A 158 -33.68 -7.19 18.68
C ALA A 158 -34.20 -8.64 18.84
N VAL A 159 -33.34 -9.62 18.58
CA VAL A 159 -33.61 -11.05 18.82
C VAL A 159 -33.77 -11.32 20.30
N THR A 160 -32.87 -10.82 21.14
CA THR A 160 -32.92 -10.99 22.61
C THR A 160 -34.20 -10.41 23.23
N ARG A 161 -34.70 -9.30 22.67
CA ARG A 161 -35.95 -8.66 23.12
C ARG A 161 -37.22 -9.30 22.56
N GLY A 162 -37.11 -10.30 21.67
CA GLY A 162 -38.24 -10.90 20.98
C GLY A 162 -39.02 -9.94 20.08
N VAL A 163 -38.39 -8.82 19.68
CA VAL A 163 -39.04 -7.75 18.90
C VAL A 163 -39.09 -8.09 17.42
N ILE A 164 -38.18 -8.94 16.93
CA ILE A 164 -38.05 -9.24 15.51
C ILE A 164 -38.11 -10.76 15.27
N LEU A 165 -39.19 -11.20 14.63
CA LEU A 165 -39.22 -12.45 13.87
C LEU A 165 -38.52 -12.15 12.52
N HIS A 166 -37.24 -12.49 12.40
CA HIS A 166 -36.43 -12.42 11.16
C HIS A 166 -36.78 -11.28 10.18
N THR A 167 -36.22 -10.09 10.37
CA THR A 167 -36.17 -9.12 9.27
C THR A 167 -35.18 -9.60 8.23
N SER A 168 -35.66 -10.42 7.29
CA SER A 168 -34.90 -10.93 6.14
C SER A 168 -34.08 -9.84 5.45
N ASP A 169 -34.57 -8.59 5.44
CA ASP A 169 -33.89 -7.46 4.81
C ASP A 169 -32.64 -6.99 5.57
N ALA A 170 -32.66 -6.99 6.91
CA ALA A 170 -31.52 -6.56 7.71
C ALA A 170 -30.40 -7.62 7.70
N ASP A 171 -30.77 -8.90 7.78
CA ASP A 171 -29.82 -10.01 7.63
C ASP A 171 -29.16 -9.96 6.24
N LYS A 172 -29.96 -9.79 5.17
CA LYS A 172 -29.45 -9.60 3.80
C LYS A 172 -28.51 -8.40 3.68
N ALA A 173 -28.84 -7.27 4.32
CA ALA A 173 -27.98 -6.09 4.29
C ALA A 173 -26.62 -6.35 4.94
N VAL A 174 -26.59 -7.03 6.09
CA VAL A 174 -25.34 -7.44 6.75
C VAL A 174 -24.57 -8.42 5.87
N THR A 175 -25.22 -9.47 5.38
CA THR A 175 -24.59 -10.49 4.52
C THR A 175 -24.00 -9.88 3.25
N ASN A 176 -24.69 -8.93 2.61
CA ASN A 176 -24.17 -8.22 1.43
C ASN A 176 -22.91 -7.40 1.74
N ARG A 177 -22.85 -6.72 2.91
CA ARG A 177 -21.65 -5.97 3.32
C ARG A 177 -20.49 -6.88 3.65
N LEU A 178 -20.75 -8.00 4.32
CA LEU A 178 -19.73 -9.02 4.61
C LEU A 178 -19.23 -9.67 3.32
N ALA A 179 -20.11 -9.94 2.34
CA ALA A 179 -19.73 -10.46 1.03
C ALA A 179 -18.83 -9.47 0.27
N PHE A 180 -19.18 -8.18 0.28
CA PHE A 180 -18.35 -7.14 -0.34
C PHE A 180 -16.97 -7.03 0.34
N ALA A 181 -16.92 -7.10 1.66
CA ALA A 181 -15.65 -7.14 2.39
C ALA A 181 -14.83 -8.40 2.03
N HIS A 182 -15.48 -9.57 1.93
CA HIS A 182 -14.83 -10.82 1.54
C HIS A 182 -14.22 -10.75 0.14
N GLU A 183 -14.94 -10.16 -0.82
CA GLU A 183 -14.44 -9.95 -2.19
C GLU A 183 -13.21 -9.04 -2.18
N GLY A 184 -13.29 -7.88 -1.50
CA GLY A 184 -12.14 -6.96 -1.39
C GLY A 184 -10.91 -7.59 -0.73
N LEU A 185 -11.09 -8.43 0.29
CA LEU A 185 -10.00 -9.19 0.91
C LEU A 185 -9.40 -10.25 -0.03
N SER A 186 -10.24 -10.86 -0.86
CA SER A 186 -9.81 -11.83 -1.87
C SER A 186 -9.00 -11.17 -2.98
N ASP A 187 -9.39 -9.98 -3.40
CA ASP A 187 -8.64 -9.18 -4.36
C ASP A 187 -7.29 -8.74 -3.80
N ALA A 188 -7.28 -8.22 -2.56
CA ALA A 188 -6.06 -7.88 -1.86
C ALA A 188 -5.11 -9.08 -1.72
N ALA A 189 -5.64 -10.27 -1.40
CA ALA A 189 -4.84 -11.49 -1.29
C ALA A 189 -4.22 -11.89 -2.63
N ARG A 190 -4.97 -11.82 -3.73
CA ARG A 190 -4.46 -12.10 -5.09
C ARG A 190 -3.35 -11.13 -5.49
N GLU A 191 -3.54 -9.84 -5.25
CA GLU A 191 -2.54 -8.82 -5.57
C GLU A 191 -1.30 -8.92 -4.68
N LEU A 192 -1.44 -9.29 -3.40
CA LEU A 192 -0.32 -9.59 -2.52
C LEU A 192 0.53 -10.76 -3.02
N VAL A 193 -0.10 -11.85 -3.47
CA VAL A 193 0.63 -13.00 -4.03
C VAL A 193 1.41 -12.59 -5.28
N LYS A 194 0.80 -11.82 -6.20
CA LYS A 194 1.50 -11.28 -7.38
C LYS A 194 2.69 -10.40 -6.97
N PHE A 195 2.49 -9.49 -6.02
CA PHE A 195 3.55 -8.63 -5.51
C PHE A 195 4.72 -9.44 -4.93
N LEU A 196 4.43 -10.50 -4.16
CA LEU A 196 5.46 -11.37 -3.58
C LEU A 196 6.21 -12.18 -4.64
N LEU A 197 5.53 -12.66 -5.70
CA LEU A 197 6.15 -13.34 -6.83
C LEU A 197 7.09 -12.41 -7.60
N GLU A 198 6.65 -11.19 -7.90
CA GLU A 198 7.44 -10.18 -8.63
C GLU A 198 8.75 -9.81 -7.93
N HIS A 199 8.76 -9.89 -6.59
CA HIS A 199 9.92 -9.56 -5.77
C HIS A 199 10.72 -10.79 -5.32
N GLY A 200 10.38 -11.99 -5.84
CA GLY A 200 11.10 -13.24 -5.54
C GLY A 200 10.98 -13.69 -4.08
N ALA A 201 9.98 -13.22 -3.35
CA ALA A 201 9.75 -13.60 -1.96
C ALA A 201 9.11 -15.00 -1.83
N ILE A 202 8.42 -15.45 -2.89
CA ILE A 202 7.83 -16.78 -3.01
C ILE A 202 8.13 -17.34 -4.41
N THR A 203 8.31 -18.65 -4.50
CA THR A 203 8.48 -19.38 -5.77
C THR A 203 7.16 -20.04 -6.18
N GLU A 204 6.87 -20.11 -7.48
CA GLU A 204 5.75 -20.92 -7.98
C GLU A 204 6.04 -22.39 -7.65
N ASN A 205 5.29 -22.94 -6.68
CA ASN A 205 5.27 -24.35 -6.34
C ASN A 205 4.05 -25.02 -6.98
#